data_AF-A0A822XYN0-F1
#
_entry.id   AF-A0A822XYN0-F1
#
_cell.length_a   1.000
_cell.length_b   1.000
_cell.length_c   1.000
_cell.angle_alpha   90.00
_cell.angle_beta   90.00
_cell.angle_gamma   90.00
#
_symmetry.space_group_name_H-M   'P 1'
#
loop_
_entity.id
_entity.type
_entity.pdbx_description
1 polymer ?
#
loop_
_entity_poly.entity_id
_entity_poly.type
_entity_poly.pdbx_seq_one_letter_code
_entity_poly.pdbx_strand_id
1 'polypeptide(L)'
;MLYAIRIPLADILVRGYSGWNSRRALQVVDQVFPKDAAVQPSLVIVYFGGNDSMGPHSSGLGPHVPLPEYVENMRKIAFHLKSLSENTRIIFLSCPPVNEEVVRKGTSAIFSEIDRTNEACHRYSDACLELCREIDVKAVDLFNAIQKRDDWMNVCFTDGIHFSAEGSKIVVEEILRILKEAEWEPCLHWKSLPTEFGEDSPCDMVAADGKTTINISECTFHREIQWD
;
A
#
# COMPACT_ATOMS: atom_id res chain seq x y z
N MET A 1 19.10 4.01 8.44
CA MET A 1 18.42 4.43 9.67
C MET A 1 17.00 3.89 9.58
N LEU A 2 16.68 2.85 10.36
CA LEU A 2 15.42 2.11 10.27
C LEU A 2 14.32 2.92 10.97
N TYR A 3 13.32 3.37 10.22
CA TYR A 3 12.04 3.78 10.79
C TYR A 3 11.02 2.71 10.40
N ALA A 4 10.79 1.77 11.30
CA ALA A 4 9.56 0.99 11.31
C ALA A 4 8.48 1.92 11.87
N ILE A 5 7.45 2.23 11.07
CA ILE A 5 6.18 2.68 11.66
C ILE A 5 5.63 1.44 12.36
N ARG A 6 5.98 1.31 13.65
CA ARG A 6 5.57 0.19 14.49
C ARG A 6 4.08 0.35 14.78
N ILE A 7 3.24 -0.36 14.04
CA ILE A 7 1.98 -0.84 14.62
C ILE A 7 2.45 -2.00 15.51
N PRO A 8 2.45 -1.88 16.85
CA PRO A 8 3.12 -2.82 17.77
C PRO A 8 2.53 -4.24 17.79
N LEU A 9 1.60 -4.53 16.89
CA LEU A 9 0.77 -5.74 16.87
C LEU A 9 0.89 -6.52 15.55
N ALA A 10 1.67 -6.03 14.58
CA ALA A 10 1.88 -6.72 13.31
C ALA A 10 3.26 -6.42 12.69
N ASP A 11 3.87 -7.45 12.10
CA ASP A 11 5.06 -7.29 11.28
C ASP A 11 4.72 -6.73 9.89
N ILE A 12 5.49 -5.75 9.44
CA ILE A 12 5.36 -5.16 8.10
C ILE A 12 6.56 -5.59 7.25
N LEU A 13 6.30 -6.48 6.29
CA LEU A 13 7.31 -6.95 5.35
C LEU A 13 7.24 -6.16 4.05
N VAL A 14 8.27 -5.35 3.77
CA VAL A 14 8.33 -4.54 2.55
C VAL A 14 8.88 -5.37 1.39
N ARG A 15 8.15 -5.35 0.26
CA ARG A 15 8.53 -5.97 -1.03
C ARG A 15 8.33 -5.00 -2.19
N GLY A 16 8.71 -3.73 -1.98
CA GLY A 16 8.71 -2.70 -3.01
C GLY A 16 9.99 -2.74 -3.84
N TYR A 17 9.85 -2.74 -5.17
CA TYR A 17 10.98 -2.77 -6.10
C TYR A 17 10.93 -1.57 -7.04
N SER A 18 11.96 -0.72 -6.98
CA SER A 18 12.02 0.53 -7.75
C SER A 18 11.97 0.27 -9.25
N GLY A 19 11.09 1.00 -9.96
CA GLY A 19 10.92 0.92 -11.41
C GLY A 19 10.20 -0.33 -11.92
N TRP A 20 9.62 -1.16 -11.05
CA TRP A 20 8.89 -2.36 -11.48
C TRP A 20 7.46 -2.05 -11.94
N ASN A 21 6.96 -2.88 -12.85
CA ASN A 21 5.59 -2.89 -13.35
C ASN A 21 4.91 -4.24 -13.01
N SER A 22 3.63 -4.35 -13.30
CA SER A 22 2.84 -5.57 -13.05
C SER A 22 3.42 -6.82 -13.74
N ARG A 23 4.01 -6.67 -14.92
CA ARG A 23 4.63 -7.77 -15.69
C ARG A 23 5.78 -8.42 -14.92
N ARG A 24 6.67 -7.61 -14.34
CA ARG A 24 7.79 -8.12 -13.52
C ARG A 24 7.30 -8.69 -12.20
N ALA A 25 6.29 -8.08 -11.59
CA ALA A 25 5.70 -8.58 -10.35
C ALA A 25 5.11 -9.99 -10.53
N LEU A 26 4.36 -10.21 -11.61
CA LEU A 26 3.76 -11.49 -11.92
C LEU A 26 4.79 -12.61 -12.07
N GLN A 27 5.96 -12.33 -12.64
CA GLN A 27 7.03 -13.31 -12.86
C GLN A 27 7.62 -13.89 -11.56
N VAL A 28 7.51 -13.16 -10.45
CA VAL A 28 8.13 -13.54 -9.17
C VAL A 28 7.11 -13.75 -8.06
N VAL A 29 5.81 -13.70 -8.36
CA VAL A 29 4.76 -13.76 -7.32
C VAL A 29 4.84 -15.05 -6.51
N ASP A 30 5.14 -16.19 -7.15
CA ASP A 30 5.37 -17.47 -6.47
C ASP A 30 6.62 -17.49 -5.60
N GLN A 31 7.66 -16.72 -5.96
CA GLN A 31 8.90 -16.64 -5.17
C GLN A 31 8.73 -15.73 -3.94
N VAL A 32 7.97 -14.63 -4.10
CA VAL A 32 7.70 -13.68 -3.02
C VAL A 32 6.63 -14.23 -2.07
N PHE A 33 5.64 -14.93 -2.59
CA PHE A 33 4.53 -15.53 -1.86
C PHE A 33 4.38 -17.02 -2.21
N PRO A 34 5.30 -17.88 -1.75
CA PRO A 34 5.20 -19.30 -2.00
C PRO A 34 4.00 -19.90 -1.25
N LYS A 35 3.25 -20.78 -1.92
CA LYS A 35 2.02 -21.37 -1.36
C LYS A 35 2.30 -22.34 -0.22
N ASP A 36 3.49 -22.91 -0.19
CA ASP A 36 3.99 -23.83 0.84
C ASP A 36 4.78 -23.13 1.96
N ALA A 37 4.75 -21.79 2.02
CA ALA A 37 5.32 -21.05 3.15
C ALA A 37 4.70 -21.51 4.48
N ALA A 38 5.55 -21.72 5.48
CA ALA A 38 5.10 -22.12 6.83
C ALA A 38 4.15 -21.10 7.46
N VAL A 39 4.29 -19.82 7.11
CA VAL A 39 3.43 -18.72 7.55
C VAL A 39 3.01 -17.92 6.34
N GLN A 40 1.69 -17.79 6.14
CA GLN A 40 1.11 -16.96 5.09
C GLN A 40 0.76 -15.56 5.64
N PRO A 41 0.83 -14.51 4.82
CA PRO A 41 0.49 -13.16 5.28
C PRO A 41 -1.01 -13.02 5.55
N SER A 42 -1.36 -12.37 6.66
CA SER A 42 -2.75 -12.01 6.98
C SER A 42 -3.28 -10.92 6.04
N LEU A 43 -2.43 -9.99 5.61
CA LEU A 43 -2.76 -8.91 4.69
C LEU A 43 -1.66 -8.74 3.64
N VAL A 44 -2.06 -8.61 2.37
CA VAL A 44 -1.17 -8.20 1.29
C VAL A 44 -1.71 -6.93 0.63
N ILE A 45 -0.88 -5.90 0.57
CA ILE A 45 -1.20 -4.66 -0.13
C ILE A 45 -0.45 -4.67 -1.47
N VAL A 46 -1.17 -4.63 -2.58
CA VAL A 46 -0.60 -4.65 -3.93
C VAL A 46 -0.69 -3.26 -4.54
N TYR A 47 0.44 -2.76 -5.03
CA TYR A 47 0.52 -1.40 -5.57
C TYR A 47 1.34 -1.36 -6.87
N PHE A 48 0.63 -1.44 -7.99
CA PHE A 48 1.16 -1.29 -9.36
C PHE A 48 0.23 -0.38 -10.18
N GLY A 49 0.63 -0.01 -11.39
CA GLY A 49 -0.14 0.91 -12.24
C GLY A 49 0.61 2.21 -12.54
N GLY A 50 1.43 2.71 -11.60
CA GLY A 50 2.18 3.95 -11.81
C GLY A 50 3.19 3.86 -12.96
N ASN A 51 4.00 2.80 -12.98
CA ASN A 51 4.97 2.56 -14.06
C ASN A 51 4.30 1.96 -15.31
N ASP A 52 3.31 1.09 -15.11
CA ASP A 52 2.52 0.47 -16.17
C ASP A 52 1.82 1.50 -17.07
N SER A 53 1.30 2.57 -16.47
CA SER A 53 0.56 3.65 -17.15
C SER A 53 1.43 4.68 -17.87
N MET A 54 2.76 4.55 -17.81
CA MET A 54 3.65 5.39 -18.62
C MET A 54 3.38 5.20 -20.10
N GLY A 55 3.64 6.22 -20.91
CA GLY A 55 3.51 6.14 -22.36
C GLY A 55 4.48 5.13 -22.99
N PRO A 56 4.09 4.47 -24.09
CA PRO A 56 4.97 3.54 -24.79
C PRO A 56 6.13 4.29 -25.45
N HIS A 57 7.36 3.86 -25.18
CA HIS A 57 8.53 4.36 -25.90
C HIS A 57 8.61 3.76 -27.31
N SER A 58 9.09 4.53 -28.28
CA SER A 58 9.15 4.13 -29.70
C SER A 58 10.01 2.88 -29.97
N SER A 59 10.99 2.60 -29.10
CA SER A 59 11.81 1.38 -29.16
C SER A 59 11.09 0.11 -28.67
N GLY A 60 9.89 0.25 -28.08
CA GLY A 60 9.18 -0.84 -27.41
C GLY A 60 9.78 -1.26 -26.06
N LEU A 61 10.84 -0.59 -25.61
CA LEU A 61 11.44 -0.80 -24.29
C LEU A 61 10.76 0.09 -23.24
N GLY A 62 10.92 -0.27 -21.97
CA GLY A 62 10.52 0.58 -20.85
C GLY A 62 9.45 -0.04 -19.96
N PRO A 63 8.92 0.74 -19.01
CA PRO A 63 8.03 0.25 -17.97
C PRO A 63 6.58 0.06 -18.41
N HIS A 64 6.18 0.61 -19.56
CA HIS A 64 4.81 0.53 -20.06
C HIS A 64 4.29 -0.92 -20.14
N VAL A 65 3.06 -1.12 -19.67
CA VAL A 65 2.32 -2.37 -19.80
C VAL A 65 0.95 -2.02 -20.38
N PRO A 66 0.58 -2.48 -21.58
CA PRO A 66 -0.72 -2.17 -22.17
C PRO A 66 -1.88 -2.49 -21.24
N LEU A 67 -2.90 -1.62 -21.19
CA LEU A 67 -4.00 -1.69 -20.22
C LEU A 67 -4.65 -3.09 -20.11
N PRO A 68 -4.97 -3.82 -21.21
CA PRO A 68 -5.54 -5.16 -21.09
C PRO A 68 -4.57 -6.17 -20.43
N GLU A 69 -3.27 -6.04 -20.71
CA GLU A 69 -2.25 -6.88 -20.08
C GLU A 69 -2.07 -6.52 -18.61
N TYR A 70 -2.09 -5.24 -18.25
CA TYR A 70 -2.05 -4.78 -16.87
C TYR A 70 -3.20 -5.38 -16.06
N VAL A 71 -4.45 -5.30 -16.57
CA VAL A 71 -5.62 -5.89 -15.89
C VAL A 71 -5.44 -7.40 -15.71
N GLU A 72 -4.97 -8.11 -16.72
CA GLU A 72 -4.75 -9.56 -16.63
C GLU A 72 -3.61 -9.92 -15.66
N ASN A 73 -2.54 -9.14 -15.63
CA ASN A 73 -1.44 -9.33 -14.67
C ASN A 73 -1.94 -9.14 -13.24
N MET A 74 -2.68 -8.06 -12.99
CA MET A 74 -3.26 -7.76 -11.68
C MET A 74 -4.27 -8.84 -11.24
N ARG A 75 -5.07 -9.36 -12.17
CA ARG A 75 -6.01 -10.47 -11.94
C ARG A 75 -5.28 -11.74 -11.51
N LYS A 76 -4.21 -12.12 -12.22
CA LYS A 76 -3.39 -13.30 -11.88
C LYS A 76 -2.70 -13.15 -10.53
N ILE A 77 -2.15 -11.96 -10.25
CA ILE A 77 -1.56 -11.64 -8.93
C ILE A 77 -2.62 -11.80 -7.84
N ALA A 78 -3.82 -11.22 -8.02
CA ALA A 78 -4.91 -11.34 -7.06
C ALA A 78 -5.29 -12.80 -6.79
N PHE A 79 -5.50 -13.60 -7.85
CA PHE A 79 -5.86 -15.01 -7.68
C PHE A 79 -4.76 -15.85 -7.04
N HIS A 80 -3.49 -15.57 -7.32
CA HIS A 80 -2.38 -16.20 -6.61
C HIS A 80 -2.45 -15.90 -5.11
N LEU A 81 -2.59 -14.62 -4.74
CA LEU A 81 -2.66 -14.19 -3.35
C LEU A 81 -3.90 -14.75 -2.62
N LYS A 82 -5.06 -14.80 -3.28
CA LYS A 82 -6.29 -15.42 -2.73
C LYS A 82 -6.11 -16.92 -2.47
N SER A 83 -5.19 -17.58 -3.19
CA SER A 83 -4.91 -19.00 -3.03
C SER A 83 -3.89 -19.32 -1.92
N LEU A 84 -3.29 -18.31 -1.28
CA LEU A 84 -2.31 -18.54 -0.20
C LEU A 84 -2.97 -19.12 1.06
N SER A 85 -4.11 -18.57 1.45
CA SER A 85 -4.88 -18.97 2.62
C SER A 85 -6.28 -18.38 2.57
N GLU A 86 -7.26 -19.07 3.16
CA GLU A 86 -8.63 -18.55 3.35
C GLU A 86 -8.66 -17.27 4.21
N ASN A 87 -7.62 -17.03 5.01
CA ASN A 87 -7.50 -15.87 5.89
C ASN A 87 -6.65 -14.73 5.32
N THR A 88 -5.98 -14.92 4.17
CA THR A 88 -5.23 -13.84 3.54
C THR A 88 -6.20 -12.80 2.97
N ARG A 89 -6.07 -11.56 3.43
CA ARG A 89 -6.81 -10.39 2.93
C ARG A 89 -5.94 -9.61 1.96
N ILE A 90 -6.58 -8.95 1.01
CA ILE A 90 -5.90 -8.25 -0.08
C ILE A 90 -6.50 -6.85 -0.21
N ILE A 91 -5.62 -5.86 -0.30
CA ILE A 91 -5.98 -4.49 -0.67
C ILE A 91 -5.17 -4.10 -1.89
N PHE A 92 -5.83 -3.64 -2.94
CA PHE A 92 -5.16 -3.04 -4.08
C PHE A 92 -5.12 -1.52 -3.92
N LEU A 93 -3.98 -0.92 -4.26
CA LEU A 93 -3.85 0.52 -4.39
C LEU A 93 -3.89 0.86 -5.88
N SER A 94 -4.86 1.68 -6.30
CA SER A 94 -4.99 2.08 -7.69
C SER A 94 -3.84 3.02 -8.13
N CYS A 95 -3.71 3.24 -9.44
CA CYS A 95 -2.69 4.16 -9.95
C CYS A 95 -2.92 5.58 -9.39
N PRO A 96 -1.91 6.20 -8.74
CA PRO A 96 -2.06 7.55 -8.19
C PRO A 96 -2.03 8.61 -9.31
N PRO A 97 -2.45 9.86 -9.02
CA PRO A 97 -2.19 10.96 -9.93
C PRO A 97 -0.71 11.37 -9.86
N VAL A 98 -0.29 12.23 -10.79
CA VAL A 98 1.05 12.82 -10.83
C VAL A 98 0.97 14.34 -11.00
N ASN A 99 2.01 15.05 -10.58
CA ASN A 99 2.19 16.45 -10.97
C ASN A 99 2.84 16.50 -12.36
N GLU A 100 2.01 16.52 -13.40
CA GLU A 100 2.47 16.55 -14.80
C GLU A 100 3.40 17.72 -15.12
N GLU A 101 3.21 18.87 -14.47
CA GLU A 101 4.05 20.05 -14.71
C GLU A 101 5.49 19.80 -14.25
N VAL A 102 5.66 19.18 -13.08
CA VAL A 102 6.98 18.79 -12.57
C VAL A 102 7.58 17.67 -13.42
N VAL A 103 6.80 16.65 -13.78
CA VAL A 103 7.26 15.53 -14.63
C VAL A 103 7.76 16.05 -15.97
N ARG A 104 7.02 16.93 -16.64
CA ARG A 104 7.39 17.49 -17.96
C ARG A 104 8.64 18.36 -17.92
N LYS A 105 8.91 19.02 -16.79
CA LYS A 105 10.14 19.81 -16.58
C LYS A 105 11.34 18.93 -16.20
N GLY A 106 11.10 17.71 -15.74
CA GLY A 106 12.11 16.74 -15.37
C GLY A 106 12.88 16.27 -16.60
N THR A 107 14.05 16.88 -16.84
CA THR A 107 14.98 16.42 -17.88
C THR A 107 16.11 15.61 -17.25
N SER A 108 16.57 14.58 -17.93
CA SER A 108 17.69 13.74 -17.50
C SER A 108 18.72 13.66 -18.60
N ALA A 109 20.00 13.74 -18.24
CA ALA A 109 21.10 13.45 -19.16
C ALA A 109 21.29 11.93 -19.39
N ILE A 110 20.59 11.10 -18.60
CA ILE A 110 20.76 9.63 -18.58
C ILE A 110 19.49 8.93 -19.10
N PHE A 111 18.31 9.45 -18.77
CA PHE A 111 17.02 8.85 -19.13
C PHE A 111 16.39 9.55 -20.33
N SER A 112 15.65 8.79 -21.14
CA SER A 112 14.76 9.35 -22.16
C SER A 112 13.65 10.19 -21.52
N GLU A 113 12.96 10.96 -22.35
CA GLU A 113 11.76 11.69 -21.92
C GLU A 113 10.73 10.73 -21.29
N ILE A 114 10.16 11.18 -20.17
CA ILE A 114 9.15 10.44 -19.40
C ILE A 114 7.78 10.89 -19.89
N ASP A 115 7.07 10.01 -20.57
CA ASP A 115 5.66 10.21 -20.89
C ASP A 115 4.80 9.64 -19.76
N ARG A 116 4.20 10.52 -18.96
CA ARG A 116 3.27 10.15 -17.89
C ARG A 116 2.23 11.24 -17.68
N THR A 117 0.97 10.89 -17.87
CA THR A 117 -0.18 11.80 -17.80
C THR A 117 -1.21 11.31 -16.79
N ASN A 118 -1.98 12.22 -16.21
CA ASN A 118 -3.10 11.92 -15.35
C ASN A 118 -4.24 11.25 -16.11
N GLU A 119 -4.40 11.51 -17.42
CA GLU A 119 -5.35 10.78 -18.27
C GLU A 119 -5.02 9.28 -18.28
N ALA A 120 -3.76 8.92 -18.53
CA ALA A 120 -3.32 7.54 -18.49
C ALA A 120 -3.44 6.97 -17.06
N CYS A 121 -2.96 7.69 -16.04
CA CYS A 121 -3.07 7.24 -14.65
C CYS A 121 -4.51 6.95 -14.23
N HIS A 122 -5.46 7.82 -14.61
CA HIS A 122 -6.89 7.65 -14.33
C HIS A 122 -7.44 6.37 -14.99
N ARG A 123 -7.11 6.13 -16.27
CA ARG A 123 -7.56 4.91 -16.97
C ARG A 123 -7.07 3.62 -16.31
N TYR A 124 -5.82 3.60 -15.81
CA TYR A 124 -5.29 2.43 -15.08
C TYR A 124 -5.85 2.33 -13.67
N SER A 125 -6.17 3.47 -13.04
CA SER A 125 -6.90 3.50 -11.76
C SER A 125 -8.28 2.86 -11.90
N ASP A 126 -9.09 3.33 -12.85
CA ASP A 126 -10.45 2.84 -13.11
C ASP A 126 -10.45 1.34 -13.39
N ALA A 127 -9.55 0.88 -14.27
CA ALA A 127 -9.46 -0.54 -14.62
C ALA A 127 -9.05 -1.42 -13.43
N CYS A 128 -8.17 -0.91 -12.54
CA CYS A 128 -7.80 -1.61 -11.31
C CYS A 128 -9.00 -1.72 -10.36
N LEU A 129 -9.74 -0.62 -10.17
CA LEU A 129 -10.92 -0.58 -9.30
C LEU A 129 -12.06 -1.45 -9.84
N GLU A 130 -12.27 -1.44 -11.16
CA GLU A 130 -13.26 -2.30 -11.82
C GLU A 130 -12.93 -3.77 -11.65
N LEU A 131 -11.68 -4.17 -11.91
CA LEU A 131 -11.20 -5.52 -11.63
C LEU A 131 -11.46 -5.90 -10.17
N CYS A 132 -11.07 -5.06 -9.21
CA CYS A 132 -11.24 -5.35 -7.79
C CYS A 132 -12.71 -5.59 -7.40
N ARG A 133 -13.64 -4.81 -7.97
CA ARG A 133 -15.09 -5.05 -7.81
C ARG A 133 -15.52 -6.40 -8.41
N GLU A 134 -15.02 -6.75 -9.58
CA GLU A 134 -15.34 -8.00 -10.27
C GLU A 134 -14.91 -9.24 -9.49
N ILE A 135 -13.72 -9.21 -8.87
CA ILE A 135 -13.13 -10.36 -8.17
C ILE A 135 -13.28 -10.33 -6.65
N ASP A 136 -14.09 -9.40 -6.13
CA ASP A 136 -14.32 -9.16 -4.70
C ASP A 136 -13.00 -9.01 -3.91
N VAL A 137 -12.24 -7.98 -4.27
CA VAL A 137 -11.02 -7.55 -3.57
C VAL A 137 -11.20 -6.09 -3.17
N LYS A 138 -10.81 -5.72 -1.94
CA LYS A 138 -10.88 -4.33 -1.51
C LYS A 138 -9.82 -3.49 -2.23
N ALA A 139 -10.14 -2.25 -2.55
CA ALA A 139 -9.21 -1.36 -3.22
C ALA A 139 -9.32 0.08 -2.72
N VAL A 140 -8.19 0.78 -2.72
CA VAL A 140 -8.11 2.22 -2.49
C VAL A 140 -8.02 2.93 -3.84
N ASP A 141 -8.94 3.87 -4.06
CA ASP A 141 -8.87 4.81 -5.17
C ASP A 141 -7.89 5.94 -4.85
N LEU A 142 -6.60 5.68 -5.05
CA LEU A 142 -5.54 6.66 -4.77
C LEU A 142 -5.61 7.86 -5.70
N PHE A 143 -6.07 7.65 -6.95
CA PHE A 143 -6.22 8.74 -7.91
C PHE A 143 -7.09 9.85 -7.33
N ASN A 144 -8.29 9.50 -6.86
CA ASN A 144 -9.21 10.48 -6.29
C ASN A 144 -8.86 10.86 -4.85
N ALA A 145 -8.39 9.92 -4.02
CA ALA A 145 -8.07 10.21 -2.62
C ALA A 145 -7.02 11.30 -2.44
N ILE A 146 -5.94 11.27 -3.25
CA ILE A 146 -4.89 12.30 -3.22
C ILE A 146 -5.45 13.67 -3.65
N GLN A 147 -6.35 13.69 -4.63
CA GLN A 147 -6.92 14.92 -5.20
C GLN A 147 -8.03 15.55 -4.35
N LYS A 148 -8.47 14.90 -3.25
CA LYS A 148 -9.39 15.53 -2.28
C LYS A 148 -8.80 16.76 -1.60
N ARG A 149 -7.47 16.88 -1.59
CA ARG A 149 -6.73 18.00 -1.00
C ARG A 149 -6.43 19.04 -2.08
N ASP A 150 -6.79 20.30 -1.87
CA ASP A 150 -6.67 21.35 -2.91
C ASP A 150 -5.24 21.60 -3.42
N ASP A 151 -4.23 21.55 -2.55
CA ASP A 151 -2.82 21.80 -2.86
C ASP A 151 -2.01 20.51 -3.12
N TRP A 152 -2.67 19.39 -3.41
CA TRP A 152 -2.05 18.07 -3.58
C TRP A 152 -0.85 18.06 -4.53
N MET A 153 -0.93 18.80 -5.64
CA MET A 153 0.16 18.88 -6.63
C MET A 153 1.47 19.40 -6.03
N ASN A 154 1.40 20.28 -5.02
CA ASN A 154 2.55 20.96 -4.45
C ASN A 154 3.12 20.23 -3.23
N VAL A 155 2.27 19.53 -2.48
CA VAL A 155 2.66 18.96 -1.18
C VAL A 155 2.70 17.44 -1.17
N CYS A 156 1.93 16.75 -2.02
CA CYS A 156 1.83 15.30 -1.96
C CYS A 156 2.99 14.57 -2.65
N PHE A 157 3.83 15.26 -3.45
CA PHE A 157 4.95 14.64 -4.16
C PHE A 157 6.29 15.27 -3.81
N THR A 158 7.36 14.48 -3.90
CA THR A 158 8.74 14.96 -3.79
C THR A 158 9.31 15.42 -5.12
N ASP A 159 9.00 14.69 -6.20
CA ASP A 159 9.53 14.90 -7.55
C ASP A 159 8.43 14.90 -8.63
N GLY A 160 7.17 15.08 -8.19
CA GLY A 160 5.98 15.01 -9.04
C GLY A 160 5.44 13.60 -9.29
N ILE A 161 6.16 12.55 -8.86
CA ILE A 161 5.77 11.14 -9.02
C ILE A 161 5.69 10.43 -7.67
N HIS A 162 6.77 10.49 -6.88
CA HIS A 162 6.89 9.80 -5.60
C HIS A 162 6.23 10.61 -4.50
N PHE A 163 5.50 9.94 -3.61
CA PHE A 163 4.82 10.61 -2.53
C PHE A 163 5.79 11.21 -1.50
N SER A 164 5.46 12.41 -1.05
CA SER A 164 6.04 13.02 0.15
C SER A 164 5.48 12.37 1.42
N ALA A 165 5.92 12.85 2.59
CA ALA A 165 5.29 12.47 3.85
C ALA A 165 3.79 12.82 3.88
N GLU A 166 3.39 13.97 3.34
CA GLU A 166 1.98 14.39 3.29
C GLU A 166 1.14 13.50 2.35
N GLY A 167 1.67 13.16 1.17
CA GLY A 167 1.00 12.20 0.28
C GLY A 167 0.88 10.82 0.92
N SER A 168 1.92 10.37 1.62
CA SER A 168 1.93 9.07 2.30
C SER A 168 0.93 8.99 3.46
N LYS A 169 0.65 10.09 4.15
CA LYS A 169 -0.38 10.14 5.20
C LYS A 169 -1.76 9.81 4.64
N ILE A 170 -2.12 10.39 3.50
CA ILE A 170 -3.41 10.11 2.82
C ILE A 170 -3.51 8.62 2.44
N VAL A 171 -2.42 8.02 1.94
CA VAL A 171 -2.39 6.59 1.61
C VAL A 171 -2.66 5.73 2.85
N VAL A 172 -2.01 6.05 3.97
CA VAL A 172 -2.19 5.33 5.25
C VAL A 172 -3.62 5.50 5.77
N GLU A 173 -4.18 6.71 5.73
CA GLU A 173 -5.57 6.99 6.14
C GLU A 173 -6.57 6.12 5.38
N GLU A 174 -6.43 6.04 4.06
CA GLU A 174 -7.34 5.27 3.22
C GLU A 174 -7.20 3.75 3.44
N ILE A 175 -5.97 3.25 3.68
CA ILE A 175 -5.74 1.84 4.06
C ILE A 175 -6.39 1.54 5.41
N LEU A 176 -6.18 2.40 6.41
CA LEU A 176 -6.76 2.22 7.76
C LEU A 176 -8.28 2.30 7.74
N ARG A 177 -8.87 3.15 6.89
CA ARG A 177 -10.32 3.17 6.67
C ARG A 177 -10.83 1.81 6.18
N ILE A 178 -10.18 1.21 5.18
CA ILE A 178 -10.55 -0.14 4.72
C ILE A 178 -10.42 -1.16 5.85
N LEU A 179 -9.31 -1.14 6.60
CA LEU A 179 -9.09 -2.10 7.70
C LEU A 179 -10.15 -1.97 8.80
N LYS A 180 -10.68 -0.77 9.02
CA LYS A 180 -11.75 -0.49 9.98
C LYS A 180 -13.13 -0.89 9.49
N GLU A 181 -13.43 -0.67 8.21
CA GLU A 181 -14.75 -0.90 7.60
C GLU A 181 -14.92 -2.32 7.06
N ALA A 182 -13.83 -3.03 6.79
CA ALA A 182 -13.90 -4.39 6.25
C ALA A 182 -14.41 -5.36 7.30
N GLU A 183 -15.52 -6.03 6.99
CA GLU A 183 -16.09 -7.12 7.79
C GLU A 183 -15.33 -8.43 7.57
N TRP A 184 -14.03 -8.41 7.86
CA TRP A 184 -13.16 -9.57 7.77
C TRP A 184 -13.07 -10.30 9.11
N GLU A 185 -13.08 -11.64 9.05
CA GLU A 185 -12.75 -12.50 10.18
C GLU A 185 -11.44 -13.25 9.89
N PRO A 186 -10.37 -13.11 10.69
CA PRO A 186 -10.25 -12.17 11.82
C PRO A 186 -10.17 -10.70 11.36
N CYS A 187 -10.61 -9.79 12.23
CA CYS A 187 -10.48 -8.35 12.00
C CYS A 187 -9.00 -7.93 12.01
N LEU A 188 -8.57 -7.18 10.99
CA LEU A 188 -7.19 -6.72 10.84
C LEU A 188 -6.99 -5.26 11.24
N HIS A 189 -8.02 -4.61 11.80
CA HIS A 189 -7.88 -3.29 12.39
C HIS A 189 -6.97 -3.38 13.62
N TRP A 190 -6.06 -2.41 13.78
CA TRP A 190 -5.02 -2.48 14.81
C TRP A 190 -5.57 -2.56 16.25
N LYS A 191 -6.75 -2.00 16.52
CA LYS A 191 -7.41 -2.10 17.84
C LYS A 191 -7.95 -3.51 18.15
N SER A 192 -8.07 -4.37 17.14
CA SER A 192 -8.58 -5.74 17.26
C SER A 192 -7.47 -6.78 17.23
N LEU A 193 -6.22 -6.39 16.93
CA LEU A 193 -5.09 -7.30 16.93
C LEU A 193 -4.66 -7.61 18.37
N PRO A 194 -4.34 -8.87 18.70
CA PRO A 194 -3.90 -9.24 20.04
C PRO A 194 -2.49 -8.70 20.32
N THR A 195 -2.26 -8.29 21.57
CA THR A 195 -0.92 -7.97 22.07
C THR A 195 -0.15 -9.27 22.30
N GLU A 196 0.99 -9.45 21.59
CA GLU A 196 1.77 -10.70 21.59
C GLU A 196 2.34 -11.08 22.98
N PHE A 197 2.57 -10.09 23.85
CA PHE A 197 3.08 -10.25 25.22
C PHE A 197 2.35 -9.27 26.15
N GLY A 198 1.03 -9.41 26.23
CA GLY A 198 0.14 -8.49 26.94
C GLY A 198 -0.13 -8.84 28.41
N GLU A 199 0.52 -9.87 28.96
CA GLU A 199 0.23 -10.36 30.31
C GLU A 199 0.74 -9.43 31.41
N ASP A 200 0.00 -9.32 32.51
CA ASP A 200 0.41 -8.56 33.68
C ASP A 200 1.69 -9.15 34.31
N SER A 201 2.57 -8.26 34.75
CA SER A 201 3.85 -8.61 35.35
C SER A 201 4.11 -7.85 36.66
N PRO A 202 4.72 -8.50 37.67
CA PRO A 202 5.28 -7.78 38.83
C PRO A 202 6.39 -6.79 38.46
N CYS A 203 6.93 -6.86 37.24
CA CYS A 203 7.91 -5.93 36.71
C CYS A 203 7.30 -4.69 36.04
N ASP A 204 5.97 -4.61 35.96
CA ASP A 204 5.27 -3.47 35.39
C ASP A 204 5.37 -2.22 36.27
N MET A 205 4.95 -1.06 35.73
CA MET A 205 5.05 0.21 36.45
C MET A 205 4.20 0.19 37.72
N VAL A 206 4.79 0.56 38.85
CA VAL A 206 4.07 0.57 40.14
C VAL A 206 3.03 1.69 40.15
N ALA A 207 1.80 1.35 40.54
CA ALA A 207 0.72 2.30 40.72
C ALA A 207 1.01 3.30 41.86
N ALA A 208 0.32 4.44 41.85
CA ALA A 208 0.52 5.50 42.85
C ALA A 208 0.26 5.05 44.31
N ASP A 209 -0.49 3.97 44.51
CA ASP A 209 -0.76 3.40 45.83
C ASP A 209 0.38 2.50 46.35
N GLY A 210 1.37 2.18 45.52
CA GLY A 210 2.50 1.31 45.85
C GLY A 210 2.14 -0.16 46.04
N LYS A 211 0.91 -0.58 45.70
CA LYS A 211 0.39 -1.94 45.97
C LYS A 211 0.19 -2.77 44.72
N THR A 212 -0.09 -2.13 43.60
CA THR A 212 -0.32 -2.80 42.32
C THR A 212 0.68 -2.33 41.27
N THR A 213 0.79 -3.11 40.20
CA THR A 213 1.47 -2.69 38.98
C THR A 213 0.44 -2.40 37.89
N ILE A 214 0.82 -1.55 36.94
CA ILE A 214 0.00 -1.11 35.82
C ILE A 214 0.69 -1.58 34.55
N ASN A 215 0.08 -2.56 33.90
CA ASN A 215 0.47 -3.01 32.58
C ASN A 215 0.14 -1.92 31.56
N ILE A 216 1.18 -1.49 30.84
CA ILE A 216 1.08 -0.42 29.83
C ILE A 216 1.19 -0.94 28.40
N SER A 217 1.14 -2.26 28.19
CA SER A 217 1.26 -2.88 26.88
C SER A 217 0.19 -2.40 25.88
N GLU A 218 -1.01 -2.04 26.38
CA GLU A 218 -2.10 -1.49 25.56
C GLU A 218 -2.17 0.05 25.54
N CYS A 219 -1.25 0.74 26.24
CA CYS A 219 -1.31 2.19 26.38
C CYS A 219 -0.80 2.92 25.11
N THR A 220 -1.59 3.85 24.57
CA THR A 220 -1.31 4.56 23.30
C THR A 220 -0.85 6.01 23.47
N PHE A 221 -0.44 6.44 24.68
CA PHE A 221 -0.24 7.84 25.08
C PHE A 221 0.75 8.69 24.26
N HIS A 222 1.60 8.08 23.42
CA HIS A 222 2.67 8.78 22.69
C HIS A 222 2.45 8.91 21.18
N ARG A 223 1.30 8.50 20.64
CA ARG A 223 1.08 8.59 19.19
C ARG A 223 0.70 10.02 18.79
N GLU A 224 1.55 10.67 17.99
CA GLU A 224 1.28 12.00 17.39
C GLU A 224 0.01 11.99 16.52
N ILE A 225 -0.33 10.83 15.93
CA ILE A 225 -1.54 10.64 15.16
C ILE A 225 -2.34 9.51 15.79
N GLN A 226 -3.50 9.86 16.34
CA GLN A 226 -4.49 8.89 16.81
C GLN A 226 -5.35 8.48 15.62
N TRP A 227 -4.94 7.40 14.95
CA TRP A 227 -5.70 6.80 13.85
C TRP A 227 -6.91 6.04 14.42
N ASP A 228 -8.00 6.77 14.64
CA ASP A 228 -9.22 6.25 15.29
C ASP A 228 -10.17 5.46 14.39
#